data_AF-A0A962XY84-F1
#
_entry.id   AF-A0A962XY84-F1
#
_cell.length_a   1.000
_cell.length_b   1.000
_cell.length_c   1.000
_cell.angle_alpha   90.00
_cell.angle_beta   90.00
_cell.angle_gamma   90.00
#
_symmetry.space_group_name_H-M   'P 1'
#
loop_
_entity.id
_entity.type
_entity.pdbx_description
1 polymer ?
#
loop_
_entity_poly.entity_id
_entity_poly.type
_entity_poly.pdbx_seq_one_letter_code
_entity_poly.pdbx_strand_id
1 'polypeptide(L)'
;FASSQGALIQGNTVAGNNFVGIDSCERCMHLDNVVFSNGGFGLRNLGLGGSAYGRNTFYDNNAGGDQVESGGVEIAPNVCSGNTICP
;
A
#
# COMPACT_ATOMS: atom_id res chain seq x y z
N PHE A 1 -16.99 -7.86 -17.01
CA PHE A 1 -15.87 -7.52 -16.11
C PHE A 1 -15.32 -6.19 -16.54
N ALA A 2 -15.65 -5.10 -15.85
CA ALA A 2 -14.97 -3.83 -16.09
C ALA A 2 -13.54 -4.00 -15.57
N SER A 3 -12.54 -3.99 -16.46
CA SER A 3 -11.16 -3.99 -16.00
C SER A 3 -10.92 -2.61 -15.38
N SER A 4 -10.55 -2.57 -14.10
CA SER A 4 -10.07 -1.36 -13.42
C SER A 4 -8.67 -0.94 -13.89
N GLN A 5 -8.29 -1.32 -15.13
CA GLN A 5 -7.05 -0.90 -15.76
C GLN A 5 -7.07 0.62 -15.91
N GLY A 6 -6.05 1.30 -15.40
CA GLY A 6 -5.97 2.77 -15.47
C GLY A 6 -6.69 3.50 -14.34
N ALA A 7 -7.08 2.84 -13.25
CA ALA A 7 -7.70 3.52 -12.12
C ALA A 7 -6.71 4.47 -11.42
N LEU A 8 -7.19 5.67 -11.07
CA LEU A 8 -6.50 6.60 -10.19
C LEU A 8 -7.01 6.41 -8.76
N ILE A 9 -6.11 6.00 -7.87
CA ILE A 9 -6.35 5.80 -6.45
C ILE A 9 -5.56 6.89 -5.74
N GLN A 10 -6.24 7.96 -5.33
CA GLN A 10 -5.57 9.16 -4.81
C GLN A 10 -6.18 9.72 -3.54
N GLY A 11 -5.32 10.20 -2.63
CA GLY A 11 -5.74 11.01 -1.48
C GLY A 11 -6.50 10.23 -0.41
N ASN A 12 -6.35 8.90 -0.36
CA ASN A 12 -7.10 8.06 0.57
C ASN A 12 -6.32 7.82 1.86
N THR A 13 -7.03 7.75 2.97
CA THR A 13 -6.53 7.21 4.24
C THR A 13 -7.14 5.85 4.48
N VAL A 14 -6.32 4.79 4.53
CA VAL A 14 -6.78 3.40 4.63
C VAL A 14 -6.13 2.70 5.82
N ALA A 15 -6.94 2.26 6.79
CA ALA A 15 -6.42 1.61 7.99
C ALA A 15 -7.36 0.60 8.62
N GLY A 16 -6.80 -0.31 9.44
CA GLY A 16 -7.57 -1.24 10.26
C GLY A 16 -8.24 -2.39 9.49
N ASN A 17 -7.83 -2.66 8.24
CA ASN A 17 -8.30 -3.84 7.53
C ASN A 17 -7.62 -5.10 8.06
N ASN A 18 -8.35 -6.22 8.13
CA ASN A 18 -7.81 -7.49 8.63
C ASN A 18 -6.74 -8.10 7.71
N PHE A 19 -6.66 -7.67 6.46
CA PHE A 19 -5.74 -8.24 5.47
C PHE A 19 -5.04 -7.12 4.71
N VAL A 20 -5.43 -6.80 3.48
CA VAL A 20 -4.73 -5.77 2.68
C VAL A 20 -5.39 -4.40 2.86
N GLY A 21 -4.59 -3.33 2.87
CA GLY A 21 -5.08 -1.95 2.80
C GLY A 21 -5.66 -1.62 1.42
N ILE A 22 -4.80 -1.56 0.40
CA ILE A 22 -5.20 -1.35 -1.00
C ILE A 22 -4.87 -2.60 -1.82
N ASP A 23 -5.89 -3.19 -2.46
CA ASP A 23 -5.73 -4.31 -3.41
C ASP A 23 -6.08 -3.82 -4.82
N SER A 24 -5.05 -3.65 -5.66
CA SER A 24 -5.20 -3.05 -6.99
C SER A 24 -4.72 -3.94 -8.12
N CYS A 25 -5.28 -3.70 -9.30
CA CYS A 25 -4.93 -4.38 -10.55
C CYS A 25 -3.88 -3.62 -11.38
N GLU A 26 -3.56 -4.17 -12.55
CA GLU A 26 -2.60 -3.61 -13.51
C GLU A 26 -2.87 -2.15 -13.89
N ARG A 27 -1.79 -1.41 -14.13
CA ARG A 27 -1.79 -0.04 -14.67
C ARG A 27 -2.58 0.96 -13.83
N CYS A 28 -2.61 0.78 -12.50
CA CYS A 28 -3.20 1.76 -11.60
C CYS A 28 -2.19 2.87 -11.27
N MET A 29 -2.68 4.09 -11.02
CA MET A 29 -1.90 5.18 -10.46
C MET A 29 -2.28 5.35 -8.99
N HIS A 30 -1.31 5.27 -8.10
CA HIS A 30 -1.49 5.51 -6.68
C HIS A 30 -0.76 6.79 -6.30
N LEU A 31 -1.50 7.78 -5.81
CA LEU A 31 -0.94 9.10 -5.51
C LEU A 31 -1.42 9.61 -4.16
N ASP A 32 -0.53 10.15 -3.33
CA ASP A 32 -0.93 10.84 -2.08
C ASP A 32 -1.82 9.99 -1.13
N ASN A 33 -1.66 8.66 -1.09
CA ASN A 33 -2.41 7.79 -0.17
C ASN A 33 -1.64 7.56 1.13
N VAL A 34 -2.34 7.43 2.26
CA VAL A 34 -1.80 7.08 3.57
C VAL A 34 -2.42 5.76 4.01
N VAL A 35 -1.63 4.71 4.19
CA VAL A 35 -2.12 3.36 4.47
C VAL A 35 -1.39 2.71 5.62
N PHE A 36 -2.10 2.35 6.69
CA PHE A 36 -1.47 1.91 7.93
C PHE A 36 -2.31 0.97 8.79
N SER A 37 -1.66 0.25 9.72
CA SER A 37 -2.34 -0.63 10.68
C SER A 37 -3.29 -1.65 10.03
N ASN A 38 -2.93 -2.17 8.85
CA ASN A 38 -3.64 -3.28 8.22
C ASN A 38 -2.95 -4.62 8.58
N GLY A 39 -3.73 -5.69 8.73
CA GLY A 39 -3.26 -7.00 9.22
C GLY A 39 -2.30 -7.74 8.29
N GLY A 40 -2.30 -7.39 7.01
CA GLY A 40 -1.38 -7.82 5.96
C GLY A 40 -0.78 -6.59 5.25
N PHE A 41 -0.48 -6.68 3.94
CA PHE A 41 0.19 -5.60 3.20
C PHE A 41 -0.60 -4.28 3.20
N GLY A 42 0.11 -3.15 3.25
CA GLY A 42 -0.51 -1.84 3.02
C GLY A 42 -0.98 -1.69 1.58
N LEU A 43 -0.17 -2.13 0.62
CA LEU A 43 -0.54 -2.18 -0.79
C LEU A 43 -0.17 -3.53 -1.41
N ARG A 44 -1.16 -4.15 -2.03
CA ARG A 44 -0.98 -5.29 -2.91
C ARG A 44 -1.33 -4.89 -4.33
N ASN A 45 -0.38 -5.07 -5.24
CA ASN A 45 -0.62 -4.94 -6.66
C ASN A 45 -0.32 -6.25 -7.37
N LEU A 46 -1.38 -6.98 -7.71
CA LEU A 46 -1.30 -8.28 -8.39
C LEU A 46 -1.10 -8.15 -9.90
N GLY A 47 -0.99 -6.93 -10.41
CA GLY A 47 -0.91 -6.68 -11.83
C GLY A 47 0.50 -6.78 -12.41
N LEU A 48 0.68 -7.57 -13.47
CA LEU A 48 1.88 -7.59 -14.29
C LEU A 48 1.87 -6.41 -15.26
N GLY A 49 2.02 -5.18 -14.76
CA GLY A 49 2.18 -4.03 -15.66
C GLY A 49 2.04 -2.66 -15.03
N GLY A 50 3.15 -1.90 -15.07
CA GLY A 50 3.17 -0.45 -15.27
C GLY A 50 2.40 0.44 -14.30
N SER A 51 2.08 -0.02 -13.08
CA SER A 51 1.49 0.87 -12.09
C SER A 51 2.49 1.93 -11.65
N ALA A 52 1.97 3.14 -11.47
CA ALA A 52 2.75 4.30 -11.04
C ALA A 52 2.42 4.61 -9.58
N TYR A 53 3.45 4.97 -8.81
CA TYR A 53 3.33 5.30 -7.40
C TYR A 53 4.01 6.64 -7.14
N GLY A 54 3.35 7.54 -6.43
CA GLY A 54 3.94 8.81 -6.02
C GLY A 54 3.39 9.28 -4.68
N ARG A 55 4.27 9.79 -3.80
CA ARG A 55 3.90 10.44 -2.53
C ARG A 55 2.92 9.66 -1.66
N ASN A 56 2.95 8.33 -1.73
CA ASN A 56 2.16 7.49 -0.85
C ASN A 56 2.96 7.21 0.43
N THR A 57 2.27 7.04 1.55
CA THR A 57 2.87 6.68 2.84
C THR A 57 2.27 5.36 3.30
N PHE A 58 3.11 4.35 3.49
CA PHE A 58 2.74 3.03 4.00
C PHE A 58 3.54 2.75 5.28
N TYR A 59 2.87 2.47 6.40
CA TYR A 59 3.55 2.19 7.67
C TYR A 59 2.69 1.31 8.59
N ASP A 60 3.31 0.58 9.52
CA ASP A 60 2.61 -0.26 10.52
C ASP A 60 1.60 -1.27 9.92
N ASN A 61 1.77 -1.69 8.67
CA ASN A 61 1.02 -2.80 8.10
C ASN A 61 1.76 -4.12 8.35
N ASN A 62 1.06 -5.25 8.24
CA ASN A 62 1.64 -6.59 8.29
C ASN A 62 2.53 -6.84 9.53
N ALA A 63 2.15 -6.32 10.70
CA ALA A 63 2.89 -6.43 11.96
C ALA A 63 4.42 -6.14 11.85
N GLY A 64 4.83 -5.20 10.98
CA GLY A 64 6.23 -4.83 10.75
C GLY A 64 6.93 -5.59 9.61
N GLY A 65 6.23 -6.47 8.89
CA GLY A 65 6.71 -7.12 7.67
C GLY A 65 6.67 -6.20 6.44
N ASP A 66 6.79 -6.79 5.25
CA ASP A 66 6.76 -6.04 3.99
C ASP A 66 5.47 -5.23 3.85
N GLN A 67 5.61 -3.93 3.56
CA GLN A 67 4.49 -2.99 3.47
C GLN A 67 3.79 -3.04 2.10
N VAL A 68 4.53 -3.45 1.06
CA VAL A 68 4.08 -3.49 -0.33
C VAL A 68 4.51 -4.82 -0.93
N GLU A 69 3.58 -5.58 -1.50
CA GLU A 69 3.88 -6.90 -2.09
C GLU A 69 4.65 -6.79 -3.42
N SER A 70 4.51 -5.67 -4.15
CA SER A 70 5.06 -5.50 -5.49
C SER A 70 5.10 -4.04 -5.94
N GLY A 71 6.27 -3.56 -6.37
CA GLY A 71 6.47 -2.25 -7.01
C GLY A 71 7.44 -1.32 -6.29
N GLY A 72 8.14 -0.49 -7.08
CA GLY A 72 9.12 0.53 -6.62
C GLY A 72 8.45 1.70 -5.90
N VAL A 73 7.75 1.41 -4.81
CA VAL A 73 7.15 2.39 -3.91
C VAL A 73 8.23 2.88 -2.96
N GLU A 74 8.33 4.19 -2.79
CA GLU A 74 9.10 4.76 -1.68
C GLU A 74 8.34 4.50 -0.39
N ILE A 75 8.83 3.54 0.39
CA ILE A 75 8.27 3.19 1.69
C ILE A 75 8.89 4.17 2.69
N ALA A 76 8.07 5.06 3.26
CA ALA A 76 8.51 5.84 4.41
C ALA A 76 9.00 4.87 5.49
N PRO A 77 10.10 5.18 6.23
CA PRO A 77 10.58 4.31 7.30
C PRO A 77 9.40 3.90 8.18
N ASN A 78 9.31 2.62 8.55
CA ASN A 78 8.31 2.16 9.50
C ASN A 78 8.40 3.10 10.71
N VAL A 79 7.37 3.95 10.88
CA VAL A 79 7.30 4.82 12.05
C VAL A 79 6.79 3.92 13.16
N CYS A 80 7.72 3.15 13.74
CA CYS A 80 7.39 2.26 14.83
C CYS A 80 6.80 3.10 15.96
N SER A 81 5.48 2.97 16.16
CA SER A 81 4.86 3.35 17.42
C SER A 81 5.49 2.52 18.53
N GLY A 82 5.49 3.01 19.78
CA GLY A 82 6.37 2.51 20.87
C GLY A 82 6.28 1.01 21.23
N ASN A 83 5.42 0.24 20.56
CA ASN A 83 5.28 -1.21 20.71
C ASN A 83 5.70 -2.01 19.45
N THR A 84 6.12 -1.37 18.37
CA THR A 84 6.50 -2.03 17.11
C THR A 84 8.03 -2.17 17.05
N ILE A 85 8.53 -3.39 16.80
CA ILE A 85 9.95 -3.63 16.55
C ILE A 85 10.19 -3.47 15.04
N CYS A 86 10.96 -2.46 14.66
CA CYS A 86 11.39 -2.22 13.28
C CYS A 86 12.70 -2.98 13.00
N PRO A 87 12.83 -3.73 11.89
CA PRO A 87 14.13 -4.12 11.35
C PRO A 87 14.89 -2.93 10.77
#